data_AF-A0A0B0HG03-F1
#
_entry.id   AF-A0A0B0HG03-F1
#
_cell.length_a   1.000
_cell.length_b   1.000
_cell.length_c   1.000
_cell.angle_alpha   90.00
_cell.angle_beta   90.00
_cell.angle_gamma   90.00
#
_symmetry.space_group_name_H-M   'P 1'
#
loop_
_entity.id
_entity.type
_entity.pdbx_description
1 polymer ?
#
loop_
_entity_poly.entity_id
_entity_poly.type
_entity_poly.pdbx_seq_one_letter_code
_entity_poly.pdbx_strand_id
1 'polypeptide(L)'
;MIVLGDTDNRDQNDSRKTAIALIVLVLMLVGAAIMMLPALGEIVAVADLNTGLGLKDAAVIAFFVTLVVMIVLAVAAGDGLIGEVQYMIGGFFTFFIFIWLMLAWVF
;
A
#
# COMPACT_ATOMS: atom_id res chain seq x y z
N MET A 1 -17.88 37.16 17.67
CA MET A 1 -16.63 37.16 16.88
C MET A 1 -15.67 36.15 17.49
N ILE A 2 -15.93 34.84 17.37
CA ILE A 2 -15.06 33.77 17.91
C ILE A 2 -15.34 32.46 17.14
N VAL A 3 -14.83 32.28 15.90
CA VAL A 3 -14.86 30.94 15.23
C VAL A 3 -13.75 30.76 14.17
N LEU A 4 -13.13 31.84 13.66
CA LEU A 4 -12.14 31.71 12.56
C LEU A 4 -10.77 31.12 12.99
N GLY A 5 -10.32 31.37 14.22
CA GLY A 5 -9.03 30.86 14.69
C GLY A 5 -9.01 29.35 15.01
N ASP A 6 -10.12 28.81 15.53
CA ASP A 6 -10.21 27.39 15.87
C ASP A 6 -10.42 26.49 14.65
N THR A 7 -10.97 27.03 13.56
CA THR A 7 -11.18 26.29 12.30
C THR A 7 -9.87 26.13 11.52
N ASP A 8 -9.06 27.18 11.44
CA ASP A 8 -7.74 27.18 10.77
C ASP A 8 -6.73 26.19 11.41
N ASN A 9 -6.71 26.12 12.75
CA ASN A 9 -5.82 25.20 13.46
C ASN A 9 -6.21 23.72 13.30
N ARG A 10 -7.51 23.43 13.10
CA ARG A 10 -8.00 22.06 12.92
C ARG A 10 -7.68 21.54 11.51
N ASP A 11 -7.88 22.40 10.50
CA ASP A 11 -7.55 22.11 9.11
C ASP A 11 -6.06 21.76 8.94
N GLN A 12 -5.16 22.58 9.49
CA GLN A 12 -3.72 22.29 9.49
C GLN A 12 -3.34 20.96 10.14
N ASN A 13 -4.04 20.57 11.21
CA ASN A 13 -3.77 19.32 11.90
C ASN A 13 -4.23 18.11 11.08
N ASP A 14 -5.37 18.19 10.42
CA ASP A 14 -5.91 17.10 9.60
C ASP A 14 -5.07 16.92 8.32
N SER A 15 -4.66 18.00 7.65
CA SER A 15 -3.71 17.92 6.53
C SER A 15 -2.36 17.33 6.96
N ARG A 16 -1.86 17.67 8.16
CA ARG A 16 -0.63 17.06 8.70
C ARG A 16 -0.77 15.55 8.90
N LYS A 17 -1.90 15.08 9.44
CA LYS A 17 -2.12 13.63 9.63
C LYS A 17 -2.16 12.90 8.29
N THR A 18 -2.85 13.46 7.29
CA THR A 18 -2.88 12.92 5.93
C THR A 18 -1.48 12.86 5.33
N ALA A 19 -0.69 13.92 5.46
CA ALA A 19 0.70 13.94 4.99
C ALA A 19 1.57 12.90 5.69
N ILE A 20 1.44 12.73 7.01
CA ILE A 20 2.16 11.71 7.78
C ILE A 20 1.77 10.31 7.29
N ALA A 21 0.48 10.05 7.09
CA ALA A 21 0.00 8.76 6.58
C ALA A 21 0.59 8.43 5.20
N LEU A 22 0.63 9.41 4.29
CA LEU A 22 1.25 9.27 2.98
C LEU A 22 2.76 9.01 3.08
N ILE A 23 3.48 9.75 3.92
CA ILE A 23 4.92 9.53 4.15
C ILE A 23 5.18 8.11 4.64
N VAL A 24 4.38 7.63 5.59
CA VAL A 24 4.49 6.27 6.12
C VAL A 24 4.25 5.23 5.03
N LEU A 25 3.23 5.42 4.18
CA LEU A 25 2.99 4.53 3.03
C LEU A 25 4.14 4.53 2.04
N VAL A 26 4.72 5.69 1.74
CA VAL A 26 5.89 5.80 0.85
C VAL A 26 7.12 5.11 1.46
N LEU A 27 7.37 5.27 2.75
CA LEU A 27 8.46 4.58 3.43
C LEU A 27 8.27 3.05 3.40
N MET A 28 7.04 2.59 3.63
CA MET A 28 6.70 1.18 3.48
C MET A 28 6.93 0.69 2.05
N LEU A 29 6.57 1.49 1.04
CA LEU A 29 6.81 1.16 -0.37
C LEU A 29 8.31 1.02 -0.67
N VAL A 30 9.15 1.93 -0.16
CA VAL A 30 10.61 1.83 -0.33
C VAL A 30 11.13 0.54 0.32
N GLY A 31 10.69 0.24 1.55
CA GLY A 31 11.05 -1.01 2.22
C GLY A 31 10.63 -2.25 1.42
N ALA A 32 9.40 -2.26 0.91
CA ALA A 32 8.87 -3.33 0.07
C ALA A 32 9.66 -3.47 -1.24
N ALA A 33 10.06 -2.36 -1.87
CA ALA A 33 10.85 -2.36 -3.09
C ALA A 33 12.20 -3.08 -2.89
N ILE A 34 12.87 -2.78 -1.77
CA ILE A 34 14.15 -3.42 -1.42
C ILE A 34 13.96 -4.94 -1.22
N MET A 35 12.88 -5.34 -0.53
CA MET A 35 12.57 -6.76 -0.32
C MET A 35 12.21 -7.48 -1.62
N MET A 36 11.64 -6.78 -2.60
CA MET A 36 11.21 -7.35 -3.88
C MET A 36 12.39 -7.62 -4.84
N LEU A 37 13.50 -6.90 -4.73
CA LEU A 37 14.68 -7.08 -5.58
C LEU A 37 15.17 -8.54 -5.73
N PRO A 38 15.40 -9.32 -4.65
CA PRO A 38 15.79 -10.72 -4.80
C PRO A 38 14.71 -11.57 -5.47
N ALA A 39 13.43 -11.35 -5.14
CA ALA A 39 12.31 -12.09 -5.74
C ALA A 39 12.20 -11.84 -7.26
N LEU A 40 12.46 -10.60 -7.72
CA LEU A 40 12.51 -10.30 -9.16
C LEU A 40 13.67 -11.01 -9.86
N GLY A 41 14.84 -11.10 -9.22
CA GLY A 41 16.01 -11.79 -9.78
C GLY A 41 15.74 -13.26 -10.06
N GLU A 42 15.04 -13.93 -9.15
CA GLU A 42 14.65 -15.34 -9.29
C GLU A 42 13.60 -15.54 -10.40
N ILE A 43 12.61 -14.64 -10.51
CA ILE A 43 11.58 -14.71 -11.57
C ILE A 43 12.19 -14.57 -12.96
N VAL A 44 13.11 -13.61 -13.14
CA VAL A 44 13.75 -13.38 -14.44
C VAL A 44 14.70 -14.52 -14.80
N ALA A 45 15.34 -15.14 -13.81
CA ALA A 45 16.25 -16.27 -14.02
C ALA A 45 15.54 -17.60 -14.29
N VAL A 46 14.35 -17.81 -13.71
CA VAL A 46 13.57 -19.06 -13.76
C VAL A 46 12.26 -18.80 -14.53
N ALA A 47 12.36 -18.27 -15.76
CA ALA A 47 11.27 -17.76 -16.58
C ALA A 47 10.22 -18.80 -17.04
N ASP A 48 9.67 -19.58 -16.13
CA ASP A 48 8.55 -20.48 -16.33
C ASP A 48 7.33 -19.91 -15.60
N LEU A 49 6.68 -18.93 -16.25
CA LEU A 49 5.51 -18.21 -15.73
C LEU A 49 4.27 -19.13 -15.56
N ASN A 50 4.37 -20.40 -15.98
CA ASN A 50 3.36 -21.41 -15.73
C ASN A 50 3.41 -21.97 -14.31
N THR A 51 4.52 -21.83 -13.57
CA THR A 51 4.59 -22.35 -12.20
C THR A 51 4.37 -21.21 -11.21
N GLY A 52 3.41 -21.37 -10.29
CA GLY A 52 3.17 -20.41 -9.21
C GLY A 52 4.44 -20.07 -8.39
N LEU A 53 4.53 -18.83 -7.93
CA LEU A 53 5.76 -18.22 -7.35
C LEU A 53 6.12 -18.70 -5.93
N GLY A 54 5.39 -19.69 -5.40
CA GLY A 54 5.51 -20.11 -4.01
C GLY A 54 4.98 -19.05 -3.02
N LEU A 55 4.57 -19.49 -1.82
CA LEU A 55 3.89 -18.61 -0.86
C LEU A 55 4.75 -17.43 -0.37
N LYS A 56 6.06 -17.63 -0.22
CA LYS A 56 6.97 -16.60 0.31
C LYS A 56 7.17 -15.46 -0.69
N ASP A 57 7.58 -15.77 -1.92
CA ASP A 57 7.96 -14.74 -2.89
C ASP A 57 6.72 -14.06 -3.48
N ALA A 58 5.62 -14.81 -3.62
CA ALA A 58 4.30 -14.24 -3.90
C ALA A 58 3.86 -13.22 -2.83
N ALA A 59 4.14 -13.46 -1.54
CA ALA A 59 3.77 -12.51 -0.48
C ALA A 59 4.53 -11.19 -0.61
N VAL A 60 5.82 -11.23 -0.91
CA VAL A 60 6.65 -10.03 -1.08
C VAL A 60 6.15 -9.18 -2.25
N ILE A 61 5.87 -9.82 -3.40
CA ILE A 61 5.39 -9.13 -4.59
C ILE A 61 3.97 -8.60 -4.37
N ALA A 62 3.07 -9.41 -3.80
CA ALA A 62 1.71 -8.99 -3.48
C ALA A 62 1.70 -7.80 -2.53
N PHE A 63 2.53 -7.82 -1.48
CA PHE A 63 2.66 -6.72 -0.53
C PHE A 63 3.08 -5.42 -1.23
N PHE A 64 4.08 -5.49 -2.11
CA PHE A 64 4.52 -4.34 -2.89
C PHE A 64 3.40 -3.80 -3.79
N VAL A 65 2.77 -4.67 -4.58
CA VAL A 65 1.70 -4.26 -5.50
C VAL A 65 0.53 -3.65 -4.75
N THR A 66 0.13 -4.25 -3.62
CA THR A 66 -0.91 -3.70 -2.75
C THR A 66 -0.51 -2.33 -2.21
N LEU A 67 0.72 -2.13 -1.75
CA LEU A 67 1.17 -0.81 -1.30
C LEU A 67 1.10 0.26 -2.39
N VAL A 68 1.48 -0.08 -3.63
CA VAL A 68 1.31 0.84 -4.78
C VAL A 68 -0.15 1.22 -4.95
N VAL A 69 -1.06 0.24 -4.92
CA VAL A 69 -2.51 0.49 -4.99
C VAL A 69 -2.97 1.38 -3.84
N MET A 70 -2.54 1.09 -2.61
CA MET A 70 -2.91 1.90 -1.43
C MET A 70 -2.42 3.34 -1.55
N ILE A 71 -1.24 3.57 -2.11
CA ILE A 71 -0.73 4.94 -2.33
C ILE A 71 -1.60 5.66 -3.35
N VAL A 72 -1.95 5.01 -4.46
CA VAL A 72 -2.85 5.61 -5.47
C VAL A 72 -4.21 5.96 -4.85
N LEU A 73 -4.79 5.06 -4.05
CA LEU A 73 -6.05 5.32 -3.35
C LEU A 73 -5.91 6.41 -2.29
N ALA A 74 -4.81 6.45 -1.55
CA ALA A 74 -4.55 7.47 -0.55
C ALA A 74 -4.41 8.87 -1.17
N VAL A 75 -3.74 8.95 -2.32
CA VAL A 75 -3.64 10.20 -3.10
C VAL A 75 -5.00 10.61 -3.65
N ALA A 76 -5.81 9.66 -4.13
CA ALA A 76 -7.16 9.93 -4.61
C ALA A 76 -8.12 10.36 -3.49
N ALA A 77 -7.94 9.86 -2.27
CA ALA A 77 -8.75 10.21 -1.10
C ALA A 77 -8.46 11.62 -0.57
N GLY A 78 -7.24 12.15 -0.76
CA GLY A 78 -6.85 13.48 -0.27
C GLY A 78 -7.07 13.62 1.25
N ASP A 79 -7.78 14.67 1.67
CA ASP A 79 -8.08 14.93 3.09
C ASP A 79 -9.10 13.95 3.70
N GLY A 80 -9.82 13.17 2.88
CA GLY A 80 -10.75 12.13 3.33
C GLY A 80 -10.05 10.89 3.91
N LEU A 81 -8.73 10.75 3.68
CA LEU A 81 -7.96 9.56 4.04
C LEU A 81 -8.08 9.17 5.52
N ILE A 82 -8.02 10.16 6.42
CA ILE A 82 -8.10 9.90 7.87
C ILE A 82 -9.48 9.43 8.28
N GLY A 83 -10.54 9.98 7.68
CA GLY A 83 -11.92 9.55 7.93
C GLY A 83 -12.19 8.14 7.40
N GLU A 84 -11.49 7.74 6.35
CA GLU A 84 -11.70 6.47 5.65
C GLU A 84 -10.63 5.41 5.94
N VAL A 85 -9.79 5.61 6.96
CA VAL A 85 -8.66 4.71 7.25
C VAL A 85 -9.11 3.27 7.51
N GLN A 86 -10.30 3.07 8.07
CA GLN A 86 -10.90 1.74 8.28
C GLN A 86 -11.13 1.00 6.95
N TYR A 87 -11.54 1.72 5.91
CA TYR A 87 -11.73 1.16 4.57
C TYR A 87 -10.40 0.92 3.87
N MET A 88 -9.40 1.78 4.12
CA MET A 88 -8.03 1.58 3.62
C MET A 88 -7.39 0.33 4.20
N ILE A 89 -7.55 0.08 5.51
CA ILE A 89 -7.02 -1.12 6.16
C ILE A 89 -7.72 -2.37 5.63
N GLY A 90 -9.06 -2.35 5.55
CA GLY A 90 -9.83 -3.46 4.97
C GLY A 90 -9.42 -3.74 3.52
N GLY A 91 -9.36 -2.70 2.70
CA GLY A 91 -8.92 -2.76 1.31
C GLY A 91 -7.52 -3.32 1.16
N PHE A 92 -6.57 -2.90 2.00
CA PHE A 92 -5.21 -3.43 2.02
C PHE A 92 -5.23 -4.95 2.18
N PHE A 93 -5.89 -5.50 3.21
CA PHE A 93 -5.91 -6.95 3.43
C PHE A 93 -6.65 -7.69 2.31
N THR A 94 -7.75 -7.13 1.80
CA THR A 94 -8.49 -7.73 0.67
C THR A 94 -7.62 -7.81 -0.58
N PHE A 95 -7.00 -6.71 -1.00
CA PHE A 95 -6.12 -6.71 -2.17
C PHE A 95 -4.89 -7.59 -1.94
N PHE A 96 -4.28 -7.52 -0.76
CA PHE A 96 -3.11 -8.32 -0.43
C PHE A 96 -3.40 -9.81 -0.52
N ILE A 97 -4.43 -10.31 0.18
CA ILE A 97 -4.77 -11.73 0.19
C ILE A 97 -5.15 -12.19 -1.21
N PHE A 98 -5.95 -11.40 -1.94
CA PHE A 98 -6.37 -11.74 -3.29
C PHE A 98 -5.17 -11.86 -4.24
N ILE A 99 -4.30 -10.85 -4.30
CA ILE A 99 -3.11 -10.86 -5.17
C ILE A 99 -2.13 -11.96 -4.72
N TRP A 100 -1.93 -12.12 -3.41
CA TRP A 100 -1.03 -13.11 -2.87
C TRP A 100 -1.42 -14.53 -3.26
N LEU A 101 -2.69 -14.90 -3.08
CA LEU A 101 -3.18 -16.22 -3.47
C LEU A 101 -3.14 -16.43 -4.99
N MET A 102 -3.46 -15.39 -5.77
CA MET A 102 -3.33 -15.48 -7.23
C MET A 102 -1.88 -15.74 -7.66
N LEU A 103 -0.91 -15.01 -7.12
CA LEU A 103 0.51 -15.20 -7.45
C LEU A 103 1.08 -16.52 -6.93
N ALA A 104 0.67 -16.94 -5.74
CA ALA A 104 1.11 -18.19 -5.15
C ALA A 104 0.56 -19.42 -5.89
N TRP A 105 -0.63 -19.29 -6.50
CA TRP A 105 -1.42 -20.43 -6.96
C TRP A 105 -1.75 -20.44 -8.46
N VAL A 106 -0.96 -19.77 -9.30
CA VAL A 106 -1.08 -19.98 -10.76
C VAL A 106 -0.65 -21.42 -11.08
N PHE A 107 -1.60 -22.21 -11.58
CA PHE A 107 -1.52 -23.62 -11.97
C PHE A 107 -0.46 -23.90 -13.02
#